data_AF-A0A541BWU2-F1
#
_entry.id   AF-A0A541BWU2-F1
#
_cell.length_a   1.000
_cell.length_b   1.000
_cell.length_c   1.000
_cell.angle_alpha   90.00
_cell.angle_beta   90.00
_cell.angle_gamma   90.00
#
_symmetry.space_group_name_H-M   'P 1'
#
loop_
_entity.id
_entity.type
_entity.pdbx_description
1 polymer ?
#
loop_
_entity_poly.entity_id
_entity_poly.type
_entity_poly.pdbx_seq_one_letter_code
_entity_poly.pdbx_strand_id
1 'polypeptide(L)'
;MPSCRLAVMALLLLVACGADPRERDGTWRPTGANAANLRVMIADPAHLDRGVGDPRGRGRQAADAIERLEDDALKPLPDVRASTVGPSAGGGGLGAQR
;
A
#
# COMPACT_ATOMS: atom_id res chain seq x y z
N MET A 1 -40.40 1.75 -6.52
CA MET A 1 -39.04 2.32 -6.62
C MET A 1 -37.92 1.57 -5.84
N PRO A 2 -38.01 0.28 -5.45
CA PRO A 2 -36.88 -0.43 -4.82
C PRO A 2 -35.81 -0.88 -5.84
N SER A 3 -36.21 -1.14 -7.09
CA SER A 3 -35.33 -1.66 -8.15
C SER A 3 -34.24 -0.68 -8.58
N CYS A 4 -34.52 0.64 -8.51
CA CYS A 4 -33.53 1.67 -8.81
C CYS A 4 -32.44 1.75 -7.73
N ARG A 5 -32.80 1.53 -6.46
CA ARG A 5 -31.85 1.54 -5.33
C ARG A 5 -30.91 0.34 -5.35
N LEU A 6 -31.42 -0.83 -5.73
CA LEU A 6 -30.60 -2.03 -5.91
C LEU A 6 -29.62 -1.88 -7.07
N ALA A 7 -30.05 -1.28 -8.19
CA ALA A 7 -29.16 -0.99 -9.31
C ALA A 7 -28.04 -0.01 -8.93
N VAL A 8 -28.35 1.06 -8.18
CA VAL A 8 -27.33 2.01 -7.70
C VAL A 8 -26.37 1.35 -6.71
N MET A 9 -26.86 0.52 -5.78
CA MET A 9 -25.98 -0.23 -4.86
C MET A 9 -25.08 -1.22 -5.60
N ALA A 10 -25.60 -1.94 -6.58
CA ALA A 10 -24.79 -2.85 -7.41
C ALA A 10 -23.71 -2.08 -8.19
N LEU A 11 -24.05 -0.90 -8.73
CA LEU A 11 -23.09 -0.04 -9.42
C LEU A 11 -21.99 0.48 -8.49
N LEU A 12 -22.35 0.86 -7.26
CA LEU A 12 -21.38 1.33 -6.25
C LEU A 12 -20.44 0.21 -5.79
N LEU A 13 -20.94 -1.03 -5.67
CA LEU A 13 -20.12 -2.19 -5.32
C LEU A 13 -19.13 -2.58 -6.43
N LEU A 14 -19.50 -2.37 -7.70
CA LEU A 14 -18.60 -2.60 -8.84
C LEU A 14 -17.44 -1.59 -8.90
N VAL A 15 -17.68 -0.33 -8.52
CA VAL A 15 -16.62 0.70 -8.45
C VAL A 15 -15.64 0.44 -7.30
N ALA A 16 -16.09 -0.19 -6.21
CA ALA A 16 -15.26 -0.49 -5.06
C ALA A 16 -14.26 -1.65 -5.27
N CYS A 17 -14.42 -2.45 -6.32
CA CYS A 17 -13.70 -3.73 -6.48
C CYS A 17 -12.52 -3.69 -7.47
N GLY A 18 -12.10 -2.52 -8.00
CA GLY A 18 -11.24 -2.53 -9.20
C GLY A 18 -10.29 -1.38 -9.46
N ALA A 19 -10.06 -0.45 -8.52
CA ALA A 19 -9.05 0.59 -8.75
C ALA A 19 -7.66 0.05 -8.38
N ASP A 20 -6.76 -0.06 -9.34
CA ASP A 20 -5.34 -0.36 -9.06
C ASP A 20 -4.81 0.72 -8.10
N PRO A 21 -4.33 0.34 -6.90
CA PRO A 21 -3.79 1.28 -5.93
C PRO A 21 -2.67 2.18 -6.48
N ARG A 22 -1.97 1.74 -7.53
CA ARG A 22 -0.93 2.52 -8.24
C ARG A 22 -1.49 3.73 -8.99
N GLU A 23 -2.77 3.69 -9.36
CA GLU A 23 -3.41 4.80 -10.04
C GLU A 23 -3.94 5.87 -9.09
N ARG A 24 -3.90 5.61 -7.77
CA ARG A 24 -4.39 6.55 -6.77
C ARG A 24 -3.51 7.79 -6.67
N ASP A 25 -4.11 8.95 -6.92
CA ASP A 25 -3.49 10.25 -6.71
C ASP A 25 -2.97 10.39 -5.27
N GLY A 26 -1.79 11.01 -5.15
CA GLY A 26 -1.11 11.27 -3.89
C GLY A 26 -0.44 10.04 -3.26
N THR A 27 -0.67 8.83 -3.77
CA THR A 27 0.04 7.62 -3.30
C THR A 27 1.24 7.33 -4.18
N TRP A 28 0.99 6.96 -5.44
CA TRP A 28 2.04 6.68 -6.43
C TRP A 28 2.05 7.70 -7.57
N ARG A 29 0.96 8.48 -7.72
CA ARG A 29 0.86 9.60 -8.65
C ARG A 29 0.97 10.92 -7.90
N PRO A 30 2.13 11.61 -7.90
CA PRO A 30 2.26 12.88 -7.21
C PRO A 30 1.39 13.95 -7.89
N THR A 31 0.76 14.80 -7.08
CA THR A 31 -0.09 15.91 -7.56
C THR A 31 0.30 17.23 -6.86
N GLY A 32 -0.21 18.35 -7.39
CA GLY A 32 -0.06 19.67 -6.79
C GLY A 32 1.38 20.08 -6.49
N ALA A 33 1.61 20.61 -5.28
CA ALA A 33 2.92 21.10 -4.83
C ALA A 33 3.99 19.99 -4.80
N ASN A 34 3.63 18.76 -4.44
CA ASN A 34 4.58 17.65 -4.43
C ASN A 34 5.08 17.34 -5.85
N ALA A 35 4.17 17.30 -6.83
CA ALA A 35 4.56 17.11 -8.24
C ALA A 35 5.48 18.24 -8.76
N ALA A 36 5.22 19.49 -8.37
CA ALA A 36 6.08 20.62 -8.73
C ALA A 36 7.47 20.49 -8.09
N ASN A 37 7.54 20.15 -6.80
CA ASN A 37 8.79 19.97 -6.08
C ASN A 37 9.63 18.82 -6.65
N LEU A 38 9.01 17.69 -6.98
CA LEU A 38 9.73 16.56 -7.59
C LEU A 38 10.34 16.95 -8.94
N ARG A 39 9.65 17.72 -9.79
CA ARG A 39 10.18 18.17 -11.08
C ARG A 39 11.41 19.07 -10.93
N VAL A 40 11.47 19.93 -9.92
CA VAL A 40 12.65 20.78 -9.68
C VAL A 40 13.81 20.02 -9.03
N MET A 41 13.56 18.88 -8.38
CA MET A 41 14.60 18.03 -7.80
C MET A 41 15.24 17.07 -8.79
N ILE A 42 14.67 16.89 -9.98
CA ILE A 42 15.17 15.95 -10.98
C ILE A 42 16.40 16.53 -11.68
N ALA A 43 17.51 15.78 -11.64
CA ALA A 43 18.78 16.19 -12.21
C ALA A 43 18.77 16.20 -13.76
N ASP A 44 18.06 15.24 -14.38
CA ASP A 44 17.88 15.16 -15.83
C ASP A 44 16.38 15.04 -16.15
N PRO A 45 15.75 16.06 -16.76
CA PRO A 45 14.34 16.03 -17.13
C PRO A 45 13.95 14.84 -18.01
N ALA A 46 14.86 14.28 -18.82
CA ALA A 46 14.57 13.12 -19.67
C ALA A 46 14.21 11.86 -18.86
N HIS A 47 14.61 11.80 -17.58
CA HIS A 47 14.25 10.70 -16.68
C HIS A 47 12.76 10.69 -16.29
N LEU A 48 12.02 11.79 -16.47
CA LEU A 48 10.57 11.80 -16.27
C LEU A 48 9.83 10.92 -17.28
N ASP A 49 10.36 10.80 -18.50
CA ASP A 49 9.70 10.05 -19.57
C ASP A 49 10.20 8.61 -19.67
N ARG A 50 11.51 8.39 -19.51
CA ARG A 50 12.16 7.11 -19.84
C ARG A 50 12.80 6.40 -18.64
N GLY A 51 12.82 7.03 -17.46
CA GLY A 51 13.56 6.54 -16.30
C GLY A 51 15.06 6.44 -16.54
N VAL A 52 15.78 5.86 -15.58
CA VAL A 52 17.22 5.57 -15.71
C VAL A 52 17.49 4.15 -15.23
N GLY A 53 18.31 3.41 -15.98
CA GLY A 53 18.78 2.10 -15.56
C GLY A 53 19.94 2.23 -14.57
N ASP A 54 19.94 1.39 -13.53
CA ASP A 54 21.10 1.21 -12.66
C ASP A 54 21.70 -0.18 -12.92
N PRO A 55 22.92 -0.29 -13.49
CA PRO A 55 23.56 -1.57 -13.77
C PRO A 55 23.96 -2.32 -12.50
N ARG A 56 24.05 -1.64 -11.34
CA ARG A 56 24.24 -2.26 -10.02
C ARG A 56 22.90 -2.45 -9.29
N GLY A 57 21.82 -1.99 -9.90
CA GLY A 57 20.49 -2.01 -9.34
C GLY A 57 19.92 -3.42 -9.27
N ARG A 58 19.09 -3.66 -8.28
CA ARG A 58 18.37 -4.93 -8.10
C ARG A 58 17.03 -4.93 -8.84
N GLY A 59 16.96 -4.26 -9.99
CA GLY A 59 15.72 -4.03 -10.73
C GLY A 59 15.01 -5.32 -11.13
N ARG A 60 15.77 -6.33 -11.60
CA ARG A 60 15.22 -7.65 -11.91
C ARG A 60 14.64 -8.34 -10.66
N GLN A 61 15.38 -8.34 -9.55
CA GLN A 61 14.90 -8.94 -8.30
C GLN A 61 13.62 -8.25 -7.78
N ALA A 62 13.49 -6.94 -7.94
CA ALA A 62 12.29 -6.21 -7.60
C ALA A 62 11.11 -6.56 -8.53
N ALA A 63 11.35 -6.67 -9.83
CA ALA A 63 10.35 -7.09 -10.81
C ALA A 63 9.83 -8.51 -10.51
N ASP A 64 10.74 -9.47 -10.28
CA ASP A 64 10.39 -10.86 -9.94
C ASP A 64 9.56 -10.92 -8.63
N ALA A 65 9.80 -10.01 -7.69
CA ALA A 65 9.05 -9.93 -6.45
C ALA A 65 7.63 -9.35 -6.64
N ILE A 66 7.47 -8.39 -7.55
CA ILE A 66 6.15 -7.85 -7.94
C ILE A 66 5.35 -8.90 -8.69
N GLU A 67 5.97 -9.57 -9.67
CA GLU A 67 5.34 -10.66 -10.43
C GLU A 67 4.83 -11.74 -9.49
N ARG A 68 5.65 -12.17 -8.52
CA ARG A 68 5.20 -13.07 -7.45
C ARG A 68 4.06 -12.51 -6.61
N LEU A 69 4.06 -11.21 -6.28
CA LEU A 69 2.97 -10.62 -5.49
C LEU A 69 1.64 -10.62 -6.26
N GLU A 70 1.71 -10.39 -7.58
CA GLU A 70 0.53 -10.32 -8.45
C GLU A 70 0.01 -11.71 -8.84
N ASP A 71 0.91 -12.65 -9.15
CA ASP A 71 0.57 -13.96 -9.70
C ASP A 71 0.51 -15.08 -8.65
N ASP A 72 1.36 -15.01 -7.61
CA ASP A 72 1.48 -16.03 -6.56
C ASP A 72 0.69 -15.56 -5.33
N ALA A 73 -0.64 -15.77 -5.37
CA ALA A 73 -1.56 -15.46 -4.29
C ALA A 73 -0.91 -15.73 -2.92
N LEU A 74 -0.82 -14.69 -2.07
CA LEU A 74 -0.19 -14.67 -0.75
C LEU A 74 -0.05 -16.08 -0.15
N LYS A 75 1.15 -16.67 -0.24
CA LYS A 75 1.42 -17.96 0.40
C LYS A 75 1.10 -17.81 1.88
N PRO A 76 0.35 -18.77 2.47
CA PRO A 76 0.03 -18.71 3.88
C PRO A 76 1.36 -18.61 4.65
N LEU A 77 1.44 -17.61 5.52
CA LEU A 77 2.57 -17.50 6.43
C LEU A 77 2.62 -18.81 7.22
N PRO A 78 3.81 -19.42 7.40
CA PRO A 78 3.92 -20.56 8.30
C PRO A 78 3.36 -20.13 9.66
N ASP A 79 2.63 -21.01 10.35
CA ASP A 79 2.14 -20.77 11.71
C ASP A 79 3.33 -20.80 12.69
N VAL A 80 4.19 -19.80 12.58
CA VAL A 80 5.25 -19.50 13.53
C VAL A 80 4.69 -18.48 14.50
N ARG A 81 4.13 -18.98 15.61
CA ARG A 81 3.87 -18.18 16.79
C ARG A 81 5.21 -17.62 17.29
N ALA A 82 5.53 -16.39 16.90
CA ALA A 82 6.79 -15.75 17.25
C ALA A 82 6.93 -15.44 18.77
N SER A 83 5.85 -15.57 19.55
CA SER A 83 5.89 -15.48 21.01
C SER A 83 4.54 -15.89 21.60
N THR A 84 4.56 -16.68 22.68
CA THR A 84 3.41 -16.77 23.58
C THR A 84 3.40 -15.50 24.41
N VAL A 85 2.55 -14.53 24.07
CA VAL A 85 2.26 -13.41 24.97
C VAL A 85 1.50 -13.98 26.16
N GLY A 86 2.22 -14.21 27.27
CA GLY A 86 1.62 -14.59 28.54
C GLY A 86 0.74 -13.45 29.09
N PRO A 87 -0.23 -13.75 29.97
CA PRO A 87 -1.10 -12.73 30.54
C PRO A 87 -0.26 -11.67 31.27
N SER A 88 -0.33 -10.42 30.81
CA SER A 88 0.16 -9.27 31.56
C SER A 88 -0.60 -9.23 32.89
N ALA A 89 0.08 -9.52 34.00
CA ALA A 89 -0.46 -9.30 35.32
C ALA A 89 -0.77 -7.79 35.45
N GLY A 90 -2.04 -7.44 35.34
CA GLY A 90 -2.54 -6.11 35.63
C GLY A 90 -2.31 -5.81 37.11
N GLY A 91 -1.13 -5.24 37.41
CA GLY A 91 -0.80 -4.69 38.72
C GLY A 91 -1.52 -3.36 38.91
N GLY A 92 -2.82 -3.42 39.19
CA GLY A 92 -3.58 -2.29 39.75
C GLY A 92 -3.11 -2.02 41.17
N GLY A 93 -2.04 -1.24 41.32
CA GLY A 93 -1.58 -0.71 42.59
C GLY A 93 -2.41 0.50 43.00
N LEU A 94 -3.30 0.31 43.96
CA LEU A 94 -4.06 1.36 44.63
C LEU A 94 -3.13 2.48 45.14
N GLY A 95 -3.39 3.71 44.69
CA GLY A 95 -2.79 4.92 45.25
C GLY A 95 -3.30 5.15 46.68
N ALA A 96 -2.40 5.03 47.65
CA ALA A 96 -2.64 5.33 49.05
C ALA A 96 -2.54 6.84 49.33
N GLN A 97 -3.63 7.37 49.87
CA GLN A 97 -3.79 8.47 50.83
C GLN A 97 -2.57 9.36 51.15
N ARG A 98 -2.76 10.67 50.98
CA ARG A 98 -2.23 11.73 51.85
C ARG A 98 -3.29 12.81 52.03
#